data_AF-A0A7W1S356-F1
#
_entry.id   AF-A0A7W1S356-F1
#
_cell.length_a   1.000
_cell.length_b   1.000
_cell.length_c   1.000
_cell.angle_alpha   90.00
_cell.angle_beta   90.00
_cell.angle_gamma   90.00
#
_symmetry.space_group_name_H-M   'P 1'
#
loop_
_entity.id
_entity.type
_entity.pdbx_description
1 polymer ?
#
loop_
_entity_poly.entity_id
_entity_poly.type
_entity_poly.pdbx_seq_one_letter_code
_entity_poly.pdbx_strand_id
1 'polypeptide(L)'
;MKTGKVADMLGVDQKTILNWADRSDFEKFFSADARGKGRTMGRSFDESEIVILNTIRVERQKNTDWSDIARLLDDGVRDTNLPVNALLVDSPAPIVQYGKMQVLQARVYELEDELARKDEIIAERDERIGDLREEIGMLKGMIKMMERAQTTHTNGVPKENN
;
A
#
# COMPACT_ATOMS: atom_id res chain seq x y z
N MET A 1 -10.38 -25.88 4.13
CA MET A 1 -11.83 -26.02 4.42
C MET A 1 -12.60 -26.48 3.17
N LYS A 2 -13.58 -27.40 3.26
CA LYS A 2 -14.36 -27.86 2.09
C LYS A 2 -15.44 -26.86 1.68
N THR A 3 -15.84 -26.87 0.39
CA THR A 3 -16.82 -25.93 -0.19
C THR A 3 -18.10 -25.79 0.62
N GLY A 4 -18.70 -26.89 1.08
CA GLY A 4 -19.93 -26.85 1.90
C GLY A 4 -19.78 -26.04 3.18
N LYS A 5 -18.70 -26.31 3.93
CA LYS A 5 -18.42 -25.59 5.18
C LYS A 5 -18.16 -24.10 4.96
N VAL A 6 -17.53 -23.73 3.84
CA VAL A 6 -17.31 -22.32 3.45
C VAL A 6 -18.63 -21.64 3.04
N ALA A 7 -19.48 -22.35 2.31
CA ALA A 7 -20.80 -21.87 1.90
C ALA A 7 -21.68 -21.57 3.13
N ASP A 8 -21.73 -22.50 4.09
CA ASP A 8 -22.44 -22.33 5.37
C ASP A 8 -21.88 -21.15 6.17
N MET A 9 -20.54 -21.06 6.26
CA MET A 9 -19.83 -19.99 6.95
C MET A 9 -20.15 -18.61 6.37
N LEU A 10 -20.24 -18.49 5.05
CA LEU A 10 -20.47 -17.21 4.37
C LEU A 10 -21.96 -16.91 4.12
N GLY A 11 -22.84 -17.88 4.35
CA GLY A 11 -24.29 -17.74 4.18
C GLY A 11 -24.69 -17.65 2.71
N VAL A 12 -24.02 -18.40 1.85
CA VAL A 12 -24.26 -18.44 0.41
C VAL A 12 -24.32 -19.89 -0.07
N ASP A 13 -24.89 -20.13 -1.25
CA ASP A 13 -24.92 -21.48 -1.81
C ASP A 13 -23.53 -21.98 -2.23
N GLN A 14 -23.32 -23.30 -2.16
CA GLN A 14 -22.07 -23.92 -2.63
C GLN A 14 -21.76 -23.57 -4.09
N LYS A 15 -22.80 -23.55 -4.95
CA LYS A 15 -22.65 -23.18 -6.36
C LYS A 15 -22.12 -21.75 -6.53
N THR A 16 -22.49 -20.84 -5.63
CA THR A 16 -22.01 -19.46 -5.65
C THR A 16 -20.51 -19.38 -5.35
N ILE A 17 -20.05 -20.11 -4.33
CA ILE A 17 -18.61 -20.22 -4.02
C ILE A 17 -17.82 -20.78 -5.20
N LEU A 18 -18.33 -21.85 -5.83
CA LEU A 18 -17.69 -22.47 -6.99
C LEU A 18 -17.62 -21.51 -8.19
N ASN A 19 -18.72 -20.82 -8.48
CA ASN A 19 -18.78 -19.84 -9.56
C ASN A 19 -17.77 -18.70 -9.34
N TRP A 20 -17.60 -18.22 -8.11
CA TRP A 20 -16.61 -17.18 -7.81
C TRP A 20 -15.18 -17.68 -7.97
N ALA A 21 -14.87 -18.89 -7.49
CA ALA A 21 -13.55 -19.50 -7.63
C ALA A 21 -13.16 -19.79 -9.09
N ASP A 22 -14.13 -20.00 -9.97
CA ASP A 22 -13.91 -20.30 -11.40
C ASP A 22 -13.87 -19.07 -12.30
N ARG A 23 -14.19 -17.88 -11.78
CA ARG A 23 -14.11 -16.65 -12.57
C ARG A 23 -12.67 -16.32 -12.93
N SER A 24 -12.46 -15.94 -14.19
CA SER A 24 -11.16 -15.50 -14.70
C SER A 24 -10.60 -14.29 -13.95
N ASP A 25 -11.46 -13.35 -13.53
CA ASP A 25 -11.03 -12.15 -12.81
C ASP A 25 -10.36 -12.47 -11.47
N PHE A 26 -10.70 -13.62 -10.88
CA PHE A 26 -10.23 -14.02 -9.57
C PHE A 26 -9.24 -15.19 -9.60
N GLU A 27 -8.88 -15.69 -10.81
CA GLU A 27 -8.07 -16.89 -10.96
C GLU A 27 -6.75 -16.84 -10.18
N LYS A 28 -6.11 -15.66 -10.15
CA LYS A 28 -4.83 -15.45 -9.45
C LYS A 28 -4.93 -15.46 -7.92
N PHE A 29 -6.13 -15.29 -7.36
CA PHE A 29 -6.36 -15.25 -5.92
C PHE A 29 -6.68 -16.62 -5.33
N PHE A 30 -6.95 -17.62 -6.17
CA PHE A 30 -7.33 -18.97 -5.75
C PHE A 30 -6.28 -20.01 -6.18
N SER A 31 -5.94 -20.87 -5.23
CA SER A 31 -5.08 -22.03 -5.41
C SER A 31 -5.67 -23.03 -6.42
N ALA A 32 -4.82 -23.93 -6.91
CA ALA A 32 -5.27 -25.03 -7.77
C ALA A 32 -6.33 -25.90 -7.07
N ASP A 33 -6.22 -26.10 -5.76
CA ASP A 33 -7.15 -26.89 -4.96
C ASP A 33 -8.53 -26.22 -4.84
N ALA A 34 -8.58 -24.90 -4.60
CA ALA A 34 -9.82 -24.12 -4.57
C ALA A 34 -10.54 -24.10 -5.93
N ARG A 35 -9.76 -24.14 -7.02
CA ARG A 35 -10.26 -24.22 -8.41
C ARG A 35 -10.54 -25.64 -8.89
N GLY A 36 -10.32 -26.65 -8.04
CA GLY A 36 -10.57 -28.05 -8.39
C GLY A 36 -9.63 -28.61 -9.45
N LYS A 37 -8.50 -27.94 -9.69
CA LYS A 37 -7.38 -28.38 -10.52
C LYS A 37 -6.27 -29.04 -9.68
N GLY A 38 -6.52 -29.17 -8.38
CA GLY A 38 -5.65 -29.79 -7.40
C GLY A 38 -5.55 -31.32 -7.52
N ARG A 39 -4.65 -31.90 -6.72
CA ARG A 39 -4.52 -33.37 -6.60
C ARG A 39 -5.51 -33.97 -5.60
N THR A 40 -6.14 -33.13 -4.79
CA THR A 40 -7.10 -33.50 -3.75
C THR A 40 -8.48 -33.77 -4.33
N MET A 41 -9.15 -34.80 -3.81
CA MET A 41 -10.54 -35.09 -4.14
C MET A 41 -11.46 -33.96 -3.63
N GLY A 42 -11.99 -33.19 -4.58
CA GLY A 42 -12.90 -32.07 -4.34
C GLY A 42 -12.19 -30.80 -3.86
N ARG A 43 -12.87 -29.67 -4.01
CA ARG A 43 -12.31 -28.34 -3.72
C ARG A 43 -12.12 -28.09 -2.24
N SER A 44 -11.02 -27.43 -1.92
CA SER A 44 -10.71 -26.94 -0.58
C SER A 44 -10.16 -25.53 -0.63
N PHE A 45 -10.57 -24.74 0.34
CA PHE A 45 -10.21 -23.34 0.51
C PHE A 45 -9.44 -23.16 1.80
N ASP A 46 -8.29 -22.52 1.76
CA ASP A 46 -7.56 -22.09 2.95
C ASP A 46 -8.21 -20.84 3.60
N GLU A 47 -7.65 -20.39 4.72
CA GLU A 47 -8.12 -19.22 5.45
C GLU A 47 -8.04 -17.93 4.61
N SER A 48 -7.02 -17.80 3.75
CA SER A 48 -6.83 -16.66 2.85
C SER A 48 -7.95 -16.56 1.83
N GLU A 49 -8.25 -17.68 1.19
CA GLU A 49 -9.25 -17.79 0.15
C GLU A 49 -10.66 -17.58 0.71
N ILE A 50 -10.91 -17.95 1.97
CA ILE A 50 -12.18 -17.64 2.65
C ILE A 50 -12.35 -16.14 2.85
N VAL A 51 -11.30 -15.40 3.22
CA VAL A 51 -11.36 -13.93 3.35
C VAL A 51 -11.58 -13.27 1.99
N ILE A 52 -10.95 -13.78 0.93
CA ILE A 52 -11.20 -13.33 -0.45
C ILE A 52 -12.66 -13.54 -0.83
N LEU A 53 -13.22 -14.73 -0.56
CA LEU A 53 -14.63 -15.03 -0.80
C LEU A 53 -15.58 -14.13 0.02
N ASN A 54 -15.22 -13.80 1.27
CA ASN A 54 -16.00 -12.86 2.07
C ASN A 54 -15.96 -11.44 1.48
N THR A 55 -14.80 -11.01 1.00
CA THR A 55 -14.64 -9.70 0.34
C THR A 55 -15.50 -9.63 -0.92
N ILE A 56 -15.47 -10.67 -1.76
CA ILE A 56 -16.34 -10.78 -2.94
C ILE A 56 -17.81 -10.72 -2.53
N ARG A 57 -18.21 -11.46 -1.49
CA ARG A 57 -19.60 -11.46 -0.98
C ARG A 57 -20.06 -10.05 -0.60
N VAL A 58 -19.27 -9.33 0.20
CA VAL A 58 -19.61 -7.98 0.68
C VAL A 58 -19.70 -6.99 -0.47
N GLU A 59 -18.74 -7.00 -1.38
CA GLU A 59 -18.74 -6.07 -2.52
C GLU A 59 -19.85 -6.37 -3.52
N ARG A 60 -20.20 -7.65 -3.71
CA ARG A 60 -21.37 -8.02 -4.52
C ARG A 60 -22.69 -7.55 -3.93
N GLN A 61 -22.82 -7.44 -2.60
CA GLN A 61 -24.00 -6.84 -1.96
C GLN A 61 -24.11 -5.34 -2.22
N LYS A 62 -22.98 -4.65 -2.47
CA LYS A 62 -22.94 -3.24 -2.86
C LYS A 62 -23.16 -3.01 -4.36
N ASN A 63 -23.39 -4.08 -5.13
CA ASN A 63 -23.43 -4.08 -6.59
C ASN A 63 -22.12 -3.62 -7.25
N THR A 64 -20.98 -3.77 -6.59
CA THR A 64 -19.67 -3.51 -7.19
C THR A 64 -19.44 -4.43 -8.38
N ASP A 65 -18.89 -3.88 -9.48
CA ASP A 65 -18.56 -4.67 -10.66
C ASP A 65 -17.41 -5.64 -10.37
N TRP A 66 -17.37 -6.75 -11.09
CA TRP A 66 -16.38 -7.78 -10.89
C TRP A 66 -14.95 -7.32 -11.15
N SER A 67 -14.72 -6.47 -12.16
CA SER A 67 -13.37 -5.94 -12.41
C SER A 67 -12.93 -5.00 -11.28
N ASP A 68 -13.86 -4.23 -10.73
CA ASP A 68 -13.58 -3.36 -9.59
C ASP A 68 -13.28 -4.16 -8.33
N ILE A 69 -13.99 -5.28 -8.10
CA ILE A 69 -13.69 -6.21 -7.00
C ILE A 69 -12.29 -6.81 -7.18
N ALA A 70 -11.91 -7.20 -8.39
CA ALA A 70 -10.58 -7.74 -8.66
C ALA A 70 -9.49 -6.69 -8.38
N ARG A 71 -9.72 -5.42 -8.75
CA ARG A 71 -8.81 -4.32 -8.43
C ARG A 71 -8.71 -4.08 -6.93
N LEU A 72 -9.83 -4.07 -6.20
CA LEU A 72 -9.80 -3.97 -4.73
C LEU A 72 -8.96 -5.12 -4.12
N LEU A 73 -9.11 -6.33 -4.64
CA LEU A 73 -8.34 -7.48 -4.18
C LEU A 73 -6.84 -7.36 -4.52
N ASP A 74 -6.49 -6.77 -5.66
CA ASP A 74 -5.10 -6.45 -6.04
C ASP A 74 -4.48 -5.39 -5.13
N ASP A 75 -5.26 -4.36 -4.79
CA ASP A 75 -4.87 -3.30 -3.86
C ASP A 75 -4.76 -3.80 -2.40
N GLY A 76 -4.94 -5.10 -2.17
CA GLY A 76 -4.82 -5.72 -0.85
C GLY A 76 -6.05 -5.55 0.04
N VAL A 77 -7.16 -5.03 -0.47
CA VAL A 77 -8.41 -4.86 0.30
C VAL A 77 -8.97 -6.23 0.66
N ARG A 78 -9.16 -6.47 1.96
CA ARG A 78 -9.71 -7.73 2.50
C ARG A 78 -10.77 -7.40 3.54
N ASP A 79 -11.98 -7.91 3.34
CA ASP A 79 -13.04 -7.83 4.35
C ASP A 79 -12.91 -9.00 5.33
N THR A 80 -12.44 -8.70 6.54
CA THR A 80 -12.26 -9.69 7.62
C THR A 80 -13.48 -9.82 8.52
N ASN A 81 -14.54 -9.05 8.26
CA ASN A 81 -15.79 -9.12 9.01
C ASN A 81 -16.63 -10.28 8.47
N LEU A 82 -16.30 -11.48 8.95
CA LEU A 82 -17.06 -12.68 8.64
C LEU A 82 -18.48 -12.56 9.21
N PRO A 83 -19.50 -13.10 8.50
CA PRO A 83 -20.87 -13.05 8.98
C PRO A 83 -21.06 -13.95 10.21
N VAL A 84 -22.13 -13.73 10.98
CA VAL A 84 -22.36 -14.37 12.31
C VAL A 84 -22.35 -15.89 12.23
N ASN A 85 -22.86 -16.46 11.14
CA ASN A 85 -22.86 -17.88 10.85
C ASN A 85 -21.44 -18.49 10.77
N ALA A 86 -20.40 -17.70 10.51
CA ALA A 86 -19.03 -18.15 10.61
C ALA A 86 -18.61 -18.56 12.03
N LEU A 87 -19.22 -17.95 13.07
CA LEU A 87 -19.01 -18.30 14.49
C LEU A 87 -19.60 -19.66 14.86
N LEU A 88 -20.57 -20.15 14.07
CA LEU A 88 -21.26 -21.42 14.31
C LEU A 88 -20.53 -22.61 13.70
N VAL A 89 -19.53 -22.36 12.86
CA VAL A 89 -18.78 -23.36 12.11
C VAL A 89 -17.45 -23.59 12.83
N ASP A 90 -17.15 -24.82 13.26
CA ASP A 90 -16.02 -25.16 14.15
C ASP A 90 -14.77 -24.29 13.96
N SER A 91 -14.55 -23.43 14.97
CA SER A 91 -13.50 -22.44 15.22
C SER A 91 -13.07 -21.57 14.03
N PRO A 92 -13.73 -20.42 13.78
CA PRO A 92 -13.27 -19.42 12.80
C PRO A 92 -12.10 -18.57 13.31
N ALA A 93 -11.61 -18.81 14.54
CA ALA A 93 -10.55 -18.01 15.15
C ALA A 93 -9.27 -17.88 14.27
N PRO A 94 -8.80 -18.93 13.57
CA PRO A 94 -7.65 -18.83 12.67
C PRO A 94 -7.91 -17.90 11.46
N ILE A 95 -9.12 -17.93 10.89
CA ILE A 95 -9.47 -17.14 9.68
C ILE A 95 -9.50 -15.65 10.00
N VAL A 96 -10.13 -15.27 11.13
CA VAL A 96 -10.22 -13.87 11.56
C VAL A 96 -8.83 -13.30 11.87
N GLN A 97 -7.92 -14.11 12.44
CA GLN A 97 -6.55 -13.66 12.70
C GLN A 97 -5.73 -13.56 11.41
N TYR A 98 -5.88 -14.51 10.48
CA TYR A 98 -5.16 -14.50 9.22
C TYR A 98 -5.55 -13.30 8.33
N GLY A 99 -6.84 -12.98 8.23
CA GLY A 99 -7.30 -11.80 7.52
C GLY A 99 -6.70 -10.50 8.08
N LYS A 100 -6.65 -10.37 9.41
CA LYS A 100 -6.00 -9.23 10.07
C LYS A 100 -4.50 -9.17 9.76
N MET A 101 -3.83 -10.32 9.74
CA MET A 101 -2.40 -10.41 9.42
C MET A 101 -2.12 -9.96 7.99
N GLN A 102 -2.94 -10.34 7.01
CA GLN A 102 -2.76 -9.89 5.62
C GLN A 102 -2.97 -8.38 5.45
N VAL A 103 -3.99 -7.81 6.09
CA VAL A 103 -4.23 -6.36 6.05
C VAL A 103 -3.06 -5.60 6.68
N LEU A 104 -2.55 -6.10 7.82
CA LEU A 104 -1.38 -5.52 8.47
C LEU A 104 -0.13 -5.64 7.57
N GLN A 105 0.07 -6.77 6.91
CA GLN A 105 1.21 -6.97 6.00
C GLN A 105 1.13 -6.05 4.77
N ALA A 106 -0.05 -5.89 4.16
CA ALA A 106 -0.26 -4.93 3.07
C ALA A 106 0.03 -3.50 3.54
N ARG A 107 -0.41 -3.14 4.76
CA ARG A 107 -0.12 -1.83 5.35
C ARG A 107 1.36 -1.63 5.63
N VAL A 108 2.10 -2.67 6.02
CA VAL A 108 3.56 -2.60 6.19
C VAL A 108 4.24 -2.29 4.87
N TYR A 109 3.91 -3.01 3.78
CA TYR A 109 4.50 -2.73 2.46
C TYR A 109 4.20 -1.31 1.97
N GLU A 110 2.96 -0.83 2.16
CA GLU A 110 2.58 0.54 1.80
C GLU A 110 3.39 1.59 2.58
N LEU A 111 3.61 1.36 3.88
CA LEU A 111 4.40 2.25 4.73
C LEU A 111 5.89 2.20 4.39
N GLU A 112 6.43 1.04 4.01
CA GLU A 112 7.81 0.89 3.53
C GLU A 112 8.04 1.68 2.24
N ASP A 113 7.11 1.60 1.28
CA ASP A 113 7.15 2.39 0.04
C ASP A 113 7.03 3.89 0.32
N GLU A 114 6.17 4.31 1.25
CA GLU A 114 6.06 5.71 1.64
C GLU A 114 7.34 6.23 2.31
N LEU A 115 7.96 5.42 3.16
CA LEU A 115 9.22 5.75 3.82
C LEU A 115 10.35 5.94 2.79
N ALA A 116 10.47 5.01 1.83
CA ALA A 116 11.47 5.12 0.76
C ALA A 116 11.31 6.41 -0.06
N ARG A 117 10.07 6.78 -0.40
CA ARG A 117 9.78 8.05 -1.09
C ARG A 117 10.16 9.28 -0.25
N LYS A 118 9.91 9.23 1.06
CA LYS A 118 10.29 10.34 1.97
C LYS A 118 11.79 10.49 2.10
N ASP A 119 12.53 9.38 2.18
CA ASP A 119 13.99 9.40 2.25
C ASP A 119 14.61 10.00 0.98
N GLU A 120 14.07 9.69 -0.20
CA GLU A 120 14.48 10.31 -1.46
C GLU A 120 14.25 11.84 -1.47
N ILE A 121 13.08 12.29 -1.02
CA ILE A 121 12.77 13.72 -0.92
C ILE A 121 13.70 14.43 0.07
N ILE A 122 14.06 13.78 1.18
CA ILE A 122 15.00 14.35 2.16
C ILE A 122 16.38 14.50 1.53
N ALA A 123 16.86 13.48 0.83
CA ALA A 123 18.16 13.53 0.15
C ALA A 123 18.24 14.67 -0.88
N GLU A 124 17.21 14.84 -1.72
CA GLU A 124 17.13 15.94 -2.70
C GLU A 124 17.14 17.32 -2.02
N ARG A 125 16.42 17.45 -0.89
CA ARG A 125 16.39 18.70 -0.12
C ARG A 125 17.72 19.01 0.53
N ASP A 126 18.42 18.01 1.06
CA ASP A 126 19.73 18.19 1.68
C ASP A 126 20.79 18.60 0.65
N GLU A 127 20.75 18.02 -0.56
CA GLU A 127 21.57 18.46 -1.69
C GLU A 127 21.28 19.92 -2.03
N ARG A 128 20.00 20.30 -2.17
CA ARG A 128 19.62 21.68 -2.48
C ARG A 128 20.04 22.68 -1.39
N ILE A 129 19.98 22.28 -0.13
CA ILE A 129 20.49 23.09 0.99
C ILE A 129 22.01 23.26 0.89
N GLY A 130 22.73 22.22 0.47
CA GLY A 130 24.16 22.26 0.18
C GLY A 130 24.50 23.33 -0.86
N ASP A 131 23.87 23.24 -2.04
CA ASP A 131 24.09 24.18 -3.15
C ASP A 131 23.85 25.64 -2.73
N LEU A 132 22.73 25.89 -2.05
CA LEU A 132 22.36 27.24 -1.61
C LEU A 132 23.34 27.78 -0.56
N ARG A 133 23.89 26.92 0.31
CA ARG A 133 24.92 27.33 1.27
C ARG A 133 26.22 27.73 0.57
N GLU A 134 26.61 27.02 -0.47
CA GLU A 134 27.78 27.35 -1.28
C GLU A 134 27.59 28.69 -2.01
N GLU A 135 26.44 28.88 -2.66
CA GLU A 135 26.08 30.13 -3.34
C GLU A 135 26.10 31.33 -2.38
N ILE A 136 25.48 31.20 -1.21
CA ILE A 136 25.52 32.21 -0.15
C ILE A 136 26.97 32.51 0.28
N GLY A 137 27.81 31.49 0.38
CA GLY A 137 29.23 31.64 0.71
C GLY A 137 29.98 32.48 -0.34
N MET A 138 29.79 32.17 -1.62
CA MET A 138 30.40 32.91 -2.73
C MET A 138 29.95 34.38 -2.74
N LEU A 139 28.64 34.63 -2.64
CA LEU A 139 28.07 35.98 -2.62
C LEU A 139 28.60 36.81 -1.44
N LYS A 140 28.67 36.24 -0.24
CA LYS A 140 29.27 36.91 0.94
C LYS A 140 30.74 37.27 0.71
N GLY A 141 31.50 36.38 0.06
CA GLY A 141 32.89 36.65 -0.33
C GLY A 141 33.01 37.83 -1.28
N MET A 142 32.19 37.88 -2.33
CA MET A 142 32.15 38.97 -3.31
C MET A 142 31.78 40.31 -2.66
N ILE A 143 30.76 40.34 -1.80
CA ILE A 143 30.35 41.55 -1.07
C ILE A 143 31.52 42.11 -0.27
N LYS A 144 32.21 41.27 0.51
CA LYS A 144 33.36 41.68 1.32
C LYS A 144 34.51 42.25 0.49
N MET A 145 34.71 41.74 -0.73
CA MET A 145 35.72 42.26 -1.66
C MET A 145 35.31 43.63 -2.22
N MET A 146 34.04 43.81 -2.57
CA MET A 146 33.52 45.10 -3.05
C MET A 146 33.57 46.18 -1.97
N GLU A 147 33.23 45.86 -0.72
CA GLU A 147 33.33 46.77 0.43
C GLU A 147 34.78 47.24 0.68
N ARG A 148 35.75 46.33 0.52
CA ARG A 148 37.19 46.65 0.60
C ARG A 148 37.68 47.53 -0.56
N ALA A 149 37.16 47.30 -1.76
CA ALA A 149 37.50 48.10 -2.94
C ALA A 149 36.93 49.54 -2.84
N GLN A 150 35.72 49.70 -2.31
CA GLN A 150 35.13 51.03 -2.09
C GLN A 150 35.85 51.82 -1.00
N THR A 151 36.25 51.17 0.10
CA THR A 151 36.98 51.83 1.20
C THR A 151 38.42 52.24 0.83
N THR A 152 39.06 51.54 -0.11
CA THR A 152 40.36 51.96 -0.67
C THR A 152 40.24 53.10 -1.68
N HIS A 153 39.11 53.21 -2.38
CA HIS A 153 38.85 54.32 -3.31
C HIS A 153 38.48 55.64 -2.60
N THR A 154 37.81 55.60 -1.44
CA THR A 154 37.44 56.81 -0.68
C THR A 154 38.59 57.43 0.11
N ASN A 155 39.57 56.63 0.55
CA ASN A 155 40.76 57.15 1.24
C ASN A 155 41.83 57.75 0.30
N GLY A 156 41.63 57.67 -1.02
CA GLY A 156 42.54 58.19 -2.05
C GLY A 156 42.16 59.56 -2.62
N VAL A 157 41.04 60.17 -2.21
CA VAL A 157 40.67 61.52 -2.66
C VAL A 157 41.39 62.54 -1.75
N PRO A 158 42.36 63.33 -2.26
CA PRO A 158 43.01 64.36 -1.46
C PRO A 158 41.95 65.36 -1.03
N LYS A 159 41.91 65.71 0.26
CA LYS A 159 41.22 66.93 0.68
C LYS A 159 41.94 68.10 0.02
N GLU A 160 41.36 68.64 -1.05
CA GLU A 160 41.73 69.97 -1.51
C GLU A 160 41.37 70.94 -0.38
N ASN A 161 42.41 71.43 0.29
CA ASN A 161 42.31 72.53 1.24
C ASN A 161 41.97 73.79 0.44
N ASN A 162 40.81 74.38 0.71
CA ASN A 162 40.56 75.80 0.54
C ASN A 162 39.44 76.25 1.48
#